data_AF-A0A1M6YSL6-F1
#
_entry.id   AF-A0A1M6YSL6-F1
#
_cell.length_a   1.000
_cell.length_b   1.000
_cell.length_c   1.000
_cell.angle_alpha   90.00
_cell.angle_beta   90.00
_cell.angle_gamma   90.00
#
_symmetry.space_group_name_H-M   'P 1'
#
loop_
_entity.id
_entity.type
_entity.pdbx_description
1 polymer ?
#
loop_
_entity_poly.entity_id
_entity_poly.type
_entity_poly.pdbx_seq_one_letter_code
_entity_poly.pdbx_strand_id
1 'polypeptide(L)'
;MIPEPKKDYGDSSNVIEWMVENYLKIQDYPNAIKWVEELGNYLKNKGIMSDWEFLKGKVYYEAGEPEMALENFRIANDKSKGKCFEEQDKKYITFFKKQIGK
;
A
#
# COMPACT_ATOMS: atom_id res chain seq x y z
N MET A 1 34.99 -0.48 0.05
CA MET A 1 34.20 -1.66 -0.37
C MET A 1 33.67 -2.32 0.89
N ILE A 2 32.35 -2.36 1.09
CA ILE A 2 31.76 -3.04 2.25
C ILE A 2 31.43 -4.47 1.82
N PRO A 3 31.88 -5.51 2.54
CA PRO A 3 31.61 -6.88 2.20
C PRO A 3 30.22 -7.33 2.67
N GLU A 4 29.63 -8.19 1.85
CA GLU A 4 28.38 -8.94 2.01
C GLU A 4 28.35 -9.81 3.30
N PRO A 5 27.17 -10.20 3.80
CA PRO A 5 25.88 -10.12 3.10
C PRO A 5 25.13 -8.83 3.39
N LYS A 6 24.67 -8.17 2.33
CA LYS A 6 23.50 -7.30 2.44
C LYS A 6 22.33 -8.24 2.68
N LYS A 7 21.88 -8.39 3.92
CA LYS A 7 20.66 -9.15 4.21
C LYS A 7 19.54 -8.59 3.35
N ASP A 8 19.09 -9.42 2.43
CA ASP A 8 18.05 -9.14 1.46
C ASP A 8 16.70 -9.14 2.20
N TYR A 9 16.36 -8.01 2.81
CA TYR A 9 15.05 -7.83 3.45
C TYR A 9 13.96 -7.46 2.44
N GLY A 10 14.29 -7.40 1.14
CA GLY A 10 13.33 -7.19 0.05
C GLY A 10 12.29 -8.31 -0.08
N ASP A 11 12.57 -9.50 0.44
CA ASP A 11 11.62 -10.63 0.37
C ASP A 11 10.35 -10.40 1.21
N SER A 12 10.47 -9.77 2.39
CA SER A 12 9.34 -9.71 3.33
C SER A 12 8.27 -8.70 2.91
N SER A 13 8.64 -7.54 2.34
CA SER A 13 7.68 -6.58 1.80
C SER A 13 6.92 -7.17 0.61
N ASN A 14 7.62 -7.88 -0.27
CA ASN A 14 7.04 -8.51 -1.47
C ASN A 14 6.04 -9.61 -1.09
N VAL A 15 6.34 -10.40 -0.04
CA VAL A 15 5.43 -11.43 0.45
C VAL A 15 4.13 -10.83 1.00
N ILE A 16 4.20 -9.73 1.76
CA ILE A 16 2.98 -9.09 2.30
C ILE A 16 2.17 -8.45 1.19
N GLU A 17 2.81 -7.75 0.26
CA GLU A 17 2.11 -7.17 -0.88
C GLU A 17 1.41 -8.27 -1.70
N TRP A 18 2.12 -9.34 -2.06
CA TRP A 18 1.53 -10.48 -2.77
C TRP A 18 0.38 -11.11 -1.99
N MET A 19 0.52 -11.28 -0.68
CA MET A 19 -0.53 -11.84 0.17
C MET A 19 -1.78 -10.96 0.19
N VAL A 20 -1.61 -9.66 0.43
CA VAL A 20 -2.70 -8.68 0.42
C VAL A 20 -3.38 -8.66 -0.95
N GLU A 21 -2.61 -8.67 -2.04
CA GLU A 21 -3.15 -8.71 -3.40
C GLU A 21 -3.97 -9.97 -3.68
N ASN A 22 -3.57 -11.13 -3.13
CA ASN A 22 -4.38 -12.34 -3.26
C ASN A 22 -5.72 -12.22 -2.53
N TYR A 23 -5.74 -11.67 -1.30
CA TYR A 23 -6.99 -11.41 -0.59
C TYR A 23 -7.89 -10.45 -1.37
N LEU A 24 -7.33 -9.41 -1.99
CA LEU A 24 -8.09 -8.50 -2.86
C LEU A 24 -8.66 -9.22 -4.10
N LYS A 25 -7.88 -10.12 -4.73
CA LYS A 25 -8.34 -10.91 -5.90
C LYS A 25 -9.52 -11.82 -5.57
N ILE A 26 -9.52 -12.42 -4.38
CA ILE A 26 -10.64 -13.27 -3.91
C ILE A 26 -11.73 -12.48 -3.18
N GLN A 27 -11.63 -11.14 -3.15
CA GLN A 27 -12.58 -10.22 -2.51
C GLN A 27 -12.75 -10.45 -1.00
N ASP A 28 -11.73 -11.00 -0.35
CA ASP A 28 -11.70 -11.17 1.09
C ASP A 28 -11.11 -9.92 1.75
N TYR A 29 -11.90 -8.86 1.71
CA TYR A 29 -11.53 -7.54 2.23
C TYR A 29 -11.23 -7.53 3.73
N PRO A 30 -11.97 -8.24 4.60
CA PRO A 30 -11.64 -8.30 6.03
C PRO A 30 -10.21 -8.81 6.28
N ASN A 31 -9.78 -9.86 5.59
CA ASN A 31 -8.42 -10.35 5.74
C ASN A 31 -7.40 -9.42 5.07
N ALA A 32 -7.71 -8.84 3.90
CA ALA A 32 -6.84 -7.82 3.29
C ALA A 32 -6.59 -6.64 4.24
N ILE A 33 -7.63 -6.12 4.90
CA ILE A 33 -7.55 -5.06 5.91
C ILE A 33 -6.69 -5.52 7.07
N LYS A 34 -6.99 -6.67 7.67
CA LYS A 34 -6.23 -7.19 8.80
C LYS A 34 -4.73 -7.26 8.51
N TRP A 35 -4.34 -7.87 7.39
CA TRP A 35 -2.93 -8.01 7.03
C TRP A 35 -2.27 -6.67 6.70
N VAL A 36 -3.00 -5.76 6.04
CA VAL A 36 -2.52 -4.41 5.76
C VAL A 36 -2.53 -3.48 6.98
N GLU A 37 -3.02 -3.92 8.13
CA GLU A 37 -2.96 -3.16 9.37
C GLU A 37 -1.90 -3.73 10.31
N GLU A 38 -1.96 -5.03 10.57
CA GLU A 38 -1.11 -5.68 11.57
C GLU A 38 0.33 -5.83 11.07
N LEU A 39 0.52 -6.42 9.88
CA LEU A 39 1.85 -6.83 9.45
C LEU A 39 2.68 -5.70 8.89
N GLY A 40 2.15 -4.83 8.04
CA GLY A 40 3.01 -3.76 7.54
C GLY A 40 3.15 -2.58 8.50
N ASN A 41 2.36 -2.45 9.57
CA ASN A 41 2.78 -1.60 10.69
C ASN A 41 4.09 -2.13 11.30
N TYR A 42 4.19 -3.44 11.49
CA TYR A 42 5.42 -4.07 11.96
C TYR A 42 6.58 -3.88 10.95
N LEU A 43 6.36 -4.10 9.65
CA LEU A 43 7.40 -3.91 8.63
C LEU A 43 7.82 -2.45 8.45
N LYS A 44 6.86 -1.52 8.51
CA LYS A 44 7.12 -0.07 8.48
C LYS A 44 7.99 0.36 9.65
N ASN A 45 7.70 -0.12 10.86
CA ASN A 45 8.52 0.18 12.04
C ASN A 45 9.96 -0.35 11.92
N LYS A 46 10.19 -1.34 11.05
CA LYS A 46 11.53 -1.85 10.71
C LYS A 46 12.17 -1.17 9.49
N GLY A 47 11.49 -0.22 8.86
CA GLY A 47 11.97 0.47 7.65
C GLY A 47 12.04 -0.44 6.42
N ILE A 48 11.27 -1.53 6.39
CA ILE A 48 11.34 -2.55 5.34
C ILE A 48 10.39 -2.25 4.16
N MET A 49 9.42 -1.34 4.33
CA MET A 49 8.40 -1.07 3.32
C MET A 49 8.16 0.44 3.16
N SER A 50 8.59 1.00 2.02
CA SER A 50 8.48 2.44 1.73
C SER A 50 7.07 2.86 1.28
N ASP A 51 6.36 1.96 0.60
CA ASP A 51 5.14 2.28 -0.14
C ASP A 51 3.87 1.79 0.58
N TRP A 52 3.97 1.62 1.90
CA TRP A 52 2.93 1.00 2.72
C TRP A 52 1.60 1.75 2.67
N GLU A 53 1.62 3.07 2.73
CA GLU A 53 0.38 3.86 2.69
C GLU A 53 -0.34 3.72 1.35
N PHE A 54 0.38 3.48 0.26
CA PHE A 54 -0.27 3.22 -1.02
C PHE A 54 -1.01 1.88 -1.00
N LEU A 55 -0.36 0.83 -0.49
CA LEU A 55 -0.99 -0.49 -0.36
C LEU A 55 -2.21 -0.45 0.58
N LYS A 56 -2.13 0.27 1.71
CA LYS A 56 -3.30 0.53 2.57
C LYS A 56 -4.42 1.23 1.80
N GLY A 57 -4.10 2.26 1.02
CA GLY A 57 -5.06 2.98 0.20
C GLY A 57 -5.78 2.06 -0.80
N LYS A 58 -5.05 1.17 -1.48
CA LYS A 58 -5.63 0.14 -2.37
C LYS A 58 -6.65 -0.72 -1.62
N VAL A 59 -6.26 -1.27 -0.47
CA VAL A 59 -7.11 -2.18 0.29
C VAL A 59 -8.40 -1.50 0.72
N TYR A 60 -8.32 -0.31 1.32
CA TYR A 60 -9.50 0.43 1.74
C TYR A 60 -10.39 0.84 0.56
N TYR A 61 -9.79 1.17 -0.59
CA TYR A 61 -10.56 1.46 -1.80
C TYR A 61 -11.37 0.24 -2.27
N GLU A 62 -10.74 -0.94 -2.37
CA GLU A 62 -11.45 -2.16 -2.78
C GLU A 62 -12.50 -2.60 -1.75
N ALA A 63 -12.23 -2.38 -0.46
CA ALA A 63 -13.14 -2.70 0.63
C ALA A 63 -14.37 -1.76 0.71
N GLY A 64 -14.43 -0.70 -0.11
CA GLY A 64 -15.52 0.25 -0.08
C GLY A 64 -15.43 1.29 1.05
N GLU A 65 -14.23 1.56 1.55
CA GLU A 65 -13.94 2.51 2.63
C GLU A 65 -13.26 3.78 2.09
N PRO A 66 -14.00 4.71 1.43
CA PRO A 66 -13.42 5.79 0.64
C PRO A 66 -12.67 6.83 1.48
N GLU A 67 -13.09 7.09 2.72
CA GLU A 67 -12.42 8.06 3.59
C GLU A 67 -11.02 7.57 3.97
N MET A 68 -10.93 6.31 4.39
CA MET A 68 -9.67 5.65 4.73
C MET A 68 -8.76 5.52 3.51
N ALA A 69 -9.33 5.19 2.34
CA ALA A 69 -8.58 5.12 1.10
C ALA A 69 -7.97 6.47 0.73
N LEU A 70 -8.77 7.54 0.80
CA LEU A 70 -8.32 8.90 0.48
C LEU A 70 -7.18 9.35 1.39
N GLU A 71 -7.31 9.15 2.71
CA GLU A 71 -6.30 9.55 3.67
C GLU A 71 -4.95 8.87 3.39
N ASN A 72 -4.98 7.55 3.16
CA ASN A 72 -3.78 6.80 2.86
C ASN A 72 -3.16 7.20 1.50
N PHE A 73 -3.98 7.45 0.48
CA PHE A 73 -3.50 7.97 -0.81
C PHE A 73 -2.90 9.37 -0.71
N ARG A 74 -3.41 10.25 0.15
CA ARG A 74 -2.79 11.57 0.41
C ARG A 74 -1.38 11.41 0.95
N ILE A 75 -1.22 10.56 1.98
CA ILE A 75 0.10 10.32 2.60
C ILE A 75 1.08 9.73 1.57
N ALA A 76 0.64 8.74 0.79
CA ALA A 76 1.47 8.14 -0.25
C ALA A 76 1.85 9.15 -1.36
N ASN A 77 0.89 9.97 -1.79
CA ASN A 77 1.09 11.01 -2.79
C ASN A 77 2.08 12.08 -2.30
N ASP A 78 1.96 12.51 -1.05
CA ASP A 78 2.80 13.56 -0.47
C ASP A 78 4.26 13.11 -0.34
N LYS A 79 4.49 11.84 -0.02
CA LYS A 79 5.81 11.21 0.02
C LYS A 79 6.42 11.04 -1.38
N SER A 80 5.63 10.51 -2.32
CA SER A 80 6.11 10.13 -3.66
C SER A 80 6.05 11.27 -4.69
N LYS A 81 5.41 12.39 -4.36
CA LYS A 81 5.07 13.49 -5.27
C LYS A 81 4.29 13.02 -6.50
N GLY A 82 3.32 12.11 -6.26
CA GLY A 82 2.44 11.55 -7.30
C GLY A 82 2.94 10.27 -7.97
N LYS A 83 4.22 9.91 -7.81
CA LYS A 83 4.80 8.72 -8.45
C LYS A 83 4.16 7.40 -8.01
N CYS A 84 3.57 7.35 -6.81
CA CYS A 84 2.89 6.15 -6.29
C CYS A 84 1.74 5.65 -7.19
N PHE A 85 1.23 6.46 -8.12
CA PHE A 85 0.15 6.06 -9.03
C PHE A 85 0.63 5.61 -10.43
N GLU A 86 1.89 5.79 -10.81
CA GLU A 86 2.35 5.67 -12.21
C GLU A 86 2.19 4.26 -12.80
N GLU A 87 2.42 3.22 -11.99
CA GLU A 87 2.36 1.80 -12.40
C GLU A 87 1.12 1.07 -11.88
N GLN A 88 0.13 1.82 -11.41
CA GLN A 88 -1.03 1.27 -10.70
C GLN A 88 -2.29 1.40 -11.54
N ASP A 89 -3.34 0.65 -11.18
CA ASP A 89 -4.63 0.75 -11.87
C ASP A 89 -5.15 2.21 -11.83
N LYS A 90 -5.57 2.71 -13.00
CA LYS A 90 -6.05 4.09 -13.18
C LYS A 90 -7.24 4.43 -12.29
N LYS A 91 -7.98 3.43 -11.78
CA LYS A 91 -9.09 3.66 -10.86
C LYS A 91 -8.66 4.39 -9.58
N TYR A 92 -7.45 4.12 -9.07
CA TYR A 92 -6.95 4.74 -7.84
C TYR A 92 -6.64 6.23 -8.03
N ILE A 93 -5.90 6.60 -9.08
CA ILE A 93 -5.61 8.02 -9.36
C ILE A 93 -6.87 8.79 -9.74
N THR A 94 -7.80 8.15 -10.45
CA THR A 94 -9.09 8.76 -10.82
C THR A 94 -9.92 9.05 -9.57
N PHE A 95 -10.00 8.09 -8.65
CA PHE A 95 -10.64 8.28 -7.35
C PHE A 95 -9.98 9.41 -6.55
N PHE A 96 -8.65 9.39 -6.41
CA PHE A 96 -7.92 10.38 -5.65
C PHE A 96 -8.16 11.80 -6.17
N LYS A 97 -8.01 12.02 -7.49
CA LYS A 97 -8.27 13.31 -8.15
C LYS A 97 -9.70 13.80 -7.97
N LYS A 98 -10.68 12.90 -8.03
CA LYS A 98 -12.10 13.23 -7.84
C LYS A 98 -12.39 13.71 -6.42
N GLN A 99 -11.69 13.19 -5.41
CA GLN A 99 -11.91 13.59 -4.02
C GLN A 99 -11.18 14.89 -3.63
N ILE A 100 -10.00 15.15 -4.18
CA ILE A 100 -9.25 16.40 -3.90
C ILE A 100 -9.74 17.60 -4.71
N GLY A 101 -10.47 17.37 -5.81
CA GLY A 101 -11.06 18.44 -6.62
C GLY A 101 -12.46 18.87 -6.19
N LYS A 102 -12.99 18.31 -5.10
CA LYS A 102 -14.20 18.76 -4.40
C LYS A 102 -13.81 19.75 -3.31
#